data_AF-A0AAE4DUC6-F1
#
_entry.id   AF-A0AAE4DUC6-F1
#
_cell.length_a   1.000
_cell.length_b   1.000
_cell.length_c   1.000
_cell.angle_alpha   90.00
_cell.angle_beta   90.00
_cell.angle_gamma   90.00
#
_symmetry.space_group_name_H-M   'P 1'
#
loop_
_entity.id
_entity.type
_entity.pdbx_description
1 polymer ?
#
loop_
_entity_poly.entity_id
_entity_poly.type
_entity_poly.pdbx_seq_one_letter_code
_entity_poly.pdbx_strand_id
1 'polypeptide(L)'
;MLKISWVKYTLLLLALFLVFYGVYITVNLELSRGTVIIVAGFGLIILTQFDWGEIKVLGLEAKLRNTINDAETVLESLRNIALPISEISISLAARTGRWGSSTPRNELYSLVNSVSFELKKIGVDESNIDKIKKDWYYFTAFDMCNALAKNALEKLNNHRSILNNNYNKWVGGRPVSDIEKQIELLAPVKKADLEISKIHSIFEEKDFPKSYHNIQEIIDNSVTLTPNEKAQFWSENQDLWNELVYFMKNKKLCRPEFWLNYPS
;
A
#
# COMPACT_ATOMS: atom_id res chain seq x y z
N MET A 1 3.69 -42.56 -33.29
CA MET A 1 4.91 -43.04 -32.60
C MET A 1 5.60 -44.24 -33.25
N LEU A 2 5.20 -44.73 -34.44
CA LEU A 2 5.75 -45.96 -35.04
C LEU A 2 6.95 -45.79 -36.02
N LYS A 3 7.33 -44.56 -36.40
CA LYS A 3 8.41 -44.32 -37.39
C LYS A 3 9.84 -44.30 -36.83
N ILE A 4 10.03 -44.08 -35.53
CA ILE A 4 11.36 -43.92 -34.92
C ILE A 4 11.99 -45.29 -34.60
N SER A 5 11.18 -46.29 -34.23
CA SER A 5 11.69 -47.62 -33.85
C SER A 5 12.32 -48.38 -35.02
N TRP A 6 11.74 -48.32 -36.22
CA TRP A 6 12.29 -48.99 -37.41
C TRP A 6 13.69 -48.50 -37.78
N VAL A 7 13.91 -47.18 -37.72
CA VAL A 7 15.21 -46.57 -38.01
C VAL A 7 16.26 -47.02 -36.99
N LYS A 8 15.90 -47.05 -35.69
CA LYS A 8 16.78 -47.56 -34.61
C LYS A 8 17.17 -49.02 -34.85
N TYR A 9 16.22 -49.88 -35.21
CA TYR A 9 16.52 -51.29 -35.53
C TYR A 9 17.42 -51.45 -36.76
N THR A 10 17.19 -50.67 -37.83
CA THR A 10 18.04 -50.74 -39.03
C THR A 10 19.47 -50.26 -38.77
N LEU A 11 19.64 -49.19 -37.99
CA LEU A 11 20.96 -48.67 -37.62
C LEU A 11 21.69 -49.61 -36.67
N LEU A 12 20.98 -50.25 -35.74
CA LEU A 12 21.56 -51.24 -34.84
C LEU A 12 22.03 -52.49 -35.59
N LEU A 13 21.24 -52.97 -36.55
CA LEU A 13 21.61 -54.11 -37.39
C LEU A 13 22.83 -53.79 -38.25
N LEU A 14 22.88 -52.59 -38.84
CA LEU A 14 24.05 -52.09 -39.57
C LEU A 14 25.30 -52.00 -38.67
N ALA A 15 25.14 -51.50 -37.44
CA ALA A 15 26.23 -51.39 -36.48
C ALA A 15 26.79 -52.76 -36.08
N LEU A 16 25.90 -53.74 -35.85
CA LEU A 16 26.27 -55.11 -35.54
C LEU A 16 27.04 -55.75 -36.71
N PHE A 17 26.56 -55.51 -37.95
CA PHE A 17 27.24 -55.97 -39.16
C PHE A 17 28.63 -55.37 -39.30
N LEU A 18 28.80 -54.08 -39.00
CA LEU A 18 30.11 -53.42 -38.99
C LEU A 18 31.05 -54.05 -37.96
N VAL A 19 30.57 -54.37 -36.75
CA VAL A 19 31.40 -55.04 -35.74
C VAL A 19 31.83 -56.43 -36.22
N PHE A 20 30.91 -57.26 -36.73
CA PHE A 20 31.25 -58.59 -37.26
C PHE A 20 32.20 -58.52 -38.45
N TYR A 21 31.97 -57.58 -39.37
CA TYR A 21 32.84 -57.37 -40.52
C TYR A 21 34.22 -56.85 -40.13
N GLY A 22 34.29 -55.96 -39.14
CA GLY A 22 35.55 -55.48 -38.59
C GLY A 22 36.36 -56.59 -37.93
N VAL A 23 35.72 -57.50 -37.18
CA VAL A 23 36.37 -58.71 -36.62
C VAL A 23 36.90 -59.60 -37.74
N TYR A 24 36.10 -59.82 -38.79
CA TYR A 24 36.53 -60.61 -39.96
C TYR A 24 37.76 -59.99 -40.66
N ILE A 25 37.79 -58.68 -40.86
CA ILE A 25 38.94 -57.97 -41.44
C ILE A 25 40.17 -58.02 -40.54
N THR A 26 39.98 -57.92 -39.21
CA THR A 26 41.07 -57.99 -38.24
C THR A 26 41.79 -59.35 -38.32
N VAL A 27 41.03 -60.42 -38.55
CA VAL A 27 41.56 -61.79 -38.61
C VAL A 27 42.20 -62.12 -39.97
N ASN A 28 41.66 -61.61 -41.09
CA ASN A 28 42.06 -62.07 -42.43
C ASN A 28 42.97 -61.11 -43.22
N LEU A 29 43.04 -59.83 -42.86
CA LEU A 29 43.70 -58.80 -43.69
C LEU A 29 44.70 -57.97 -42.89
N GLU A 30 44.23 -56.97 -42.14
CA GLU A 30 45.06 -55.99 -41.44
C GLU A 30 44.41 -55.54 -40.13
N LEU A 31 45.16 -55.61 -39.04
CA LEU A 31 44.71 -55.29 -37.67
C LEU A 31 44.20 -53.85 -37.52
N SER A 32 44.85 -52.88 -38.19
CA SER A 32 44.51 -51.46 -38.06
C SER A 32 43.15 -51.14 -38.70
N ARG A 33 42.85 -51.70 -39.87
CA ARG A 33 41.58 -51.47 -40.59
C ARG A 33 40.41 -52.11 -39.85
N GLY A 34 40.59 -53.32 -39.34
CA GLY A 34 39.56 -54.00 -38.57
C GLY A 34 39.22 -53.28 -37.26
N THR A 35 40.23 -52.75 -36.55
CA THR A 35 40.02 -51.98 -35.31
C THR A 35 39.19 -50.71 -35.53
N VAL A 36 39.48 -49.95 -36.60
CA VAL A 36 38.72 -48.73 -36.93
C VAL A 36 37.25 -49.04 -37.21
N ILE A 37 36.98 -50.12 -37.95
CA ILE A 37 35.62 -50.56 -38.30
C ILE A 37 34.87 -51.01 -37.04
N ILE A 38 35.53 -51.73 -36.13
CA ILE A 38 34.94 -52.15 -34.85
C ILE A 38 34.58 -50.94 -33.98
N VAL A 39 35.49 -49.96 -33.86
CA VAL A 39 35.25 -48.73 -33.08
C VAL A 39 34.10 -47.92 -33.67
N ALA A 40 34.01 -47.82 -35.00
CA ALA A 40 32.89 -47.17 -35.68
C ALA A 40 31.56 -47.89 -35.41
N GLY A 41 31.56 -49.23 -35.43
CA GLY A 41 30.39 -50.05 -35.10
C GLY A 41 29.92 -49.85 -33.65
N PHE A 42 30.84 -49.89 -32.67
CA PHE A 42 30.51 -49.60 -31.27
C PHE A 42 30.03 -48.16 -31.05
N GLY A 43 30.63 -47.18 -31.73
CA GLY A 43 30.17 -45.78 -31.68
C GLY A 43 28.73 -45.62 -32.16
N LEU A 44 28.36 -46.34 -33.23
CA LEU A 44 27.00 -46.37 -33.76
C LEU A 44 26.00 -47.04 -32.80
N ILE A 45 26.41 -48.11 -32.09
CA ILE A 45 25.58 -48.75 -31.04
C ILE A 45 25.30 -47.75 -29.91
N ILE A 46 26.32 -47.04 -29.43
CA ILE A 46 26.15 -46.03 -28.37
C ILE A 46 25.20 -44.92 -28.84
N LEU A 47 25.40 -44.38 -30.04
CA LEU A 47 24.56 -43.30 -30.57
C LEU A 47 23.09 -43.70 -30.77
N THR A 48 22.81 -44.98 -31.05
CA THR A 48 21.45 -45.48 -31.29
C THR A 48 20.70 -45.89 -30.02
N GLN A 49 21.43 -46.27 -28.96
CA GLN A 49 20.85 -46.71 -27.68
C GLN A 49 20.54 -45.56 -26.72
N PHE A 50 21.28 -44.44 -26.80
CA PHE A 50 21.01 -43.28 -25.94
C PHE A 50 19.96 -42.36 -26.59
N ASP A 51 18.80 -42.18 -25.93
CA ASP A 51 17.83 -41.13 -26.29
C ASP A 51 18.30 -39.77 -25.75
N TRP A 52 19.22 -39.14 -26.51
CA TRP A 52 19.82 -37.85 -26.18
C TRP A 52 18.81 -36.69 -26.09
N GLY A 53 17.62 -36.86 -26.67
CA GLY A 53 16.54 -35.88 -26.66
C GLY A 53 15.83 -35.81 -25.30
N GLU A 54 15.43 -36.94 -24.73
CA GLU A 54 14.64 -36.97 -23.50
C GLU A 54 15.45 -36.59 -22.25
N ILE A 55 16.71 -37.03 -22.15
CA ILE A 55 17.57 -36.73 -20.99
C ILE A 55 17.94 -35.23 -20.92
N LYS A 56 18.16 -34.59 -22.07
CA LYS A 56 18.42 -33.14 -22.13
C LYS A 56 17.17 -32.32 -21.90
N VAL A 57 16.01 -32.73 -22.42
CA VAL A 57 14.74 -32.02 -22.22
C VAL A 57 14.26 -32.15 -20.76
N LEU A 58 14.29 -33.34 -20.18
CA LEU A 58 13.94 -33.57 -18.77
C LEU A 58 14.95 -32.90 -17.81
N GLY A 59 16.24 -32.90 -18.15
CA GLY A 59 17.27 -32.20 -17.38
C GLY A 59 17.15 -30.67 -17.45
N LEU A 60 16.77 -30.13 -18.61
CA LEU A 60 16.49 -28.70 -18.78
C LEU A 60 15.20 -28.30 -18.05
N GLU A 61 14.16 -29.12 -18.13
CA GLU A 61 12.87 -28.92 -17.45
C GLU A 61 13.03 -28.99 -15.92
N ALA A 62 13.78 -29.97 -15.40
CA ALA A 62 14.10 -30.04 -13.98
C ALA A 62 14.93 -28.83 -13.50
N LYS A 63 15.91 -28.40 -14.30
CA LYS A 63 16.71 -27.20 -13.98
C LYS A 63 15.88 -25.92 -14.02
N LEU A 64 14.98 -25.77 -14.99
CA LEU A 64 14.04 -24.66 -15.08
C LEU A 64 13.08 -24.65 -13.90
N ARG A 65 12.51 -25.80 -13.55
CA ARG A 65 11.62 -25.95 -12.39
C ARG A 65 12.33 -25.59 -11.08
N ASN A 66 13.55 -26.07 -10.89
CA ASN A 66 14.35 -25.70 -9.72
C ASN A 66 14.67 -24.20 -9.71
N THR A 67 15.06 -23.62 -10.85
CA THR A 67 15.34 -22.17 -10.94
C THR A 67 14.09 -21.33 -10.64
N ILE A 68 12.92 -21.74 -11.11
CA ILE A 68 11.64 -21.08 -10.81
C ILE A 68 11.35 -21.19 -9.31
N ASN A 69 11.50 -22.37 -8.73
CA ASN A 69 11.27 -22.60 -7.31
C ASN A 69 12.24 -21.80 -6.40
N ASP A 70 13.51 -21.68 -6.82
CA ASP A 70 14.50 -20.85 -6.15
C ASP A 70 14.14 -19.36 -6.27
N ALA A 71 13.69 -18.91 -7.44
CA ALA A 71 13.23 -17.53 -7.66
C ALA A 71 11.98 -17.21 -6.82
N GLU A 72 11.02 -18.14 -6.73
CA GLU A 72 9.86 -18.02 -5.84
C GLU A 72 10.29 -17.93 -4.37
N THR A 73 11.25 -18.74 -3.94
CA THR A 73 11.80 -18.72 -2.57
C THR A 73 12.48 -17.39 -2.25
N VAL A 74 13.22 -16.83 -3.20
CA VAL A 74 13.86 -15.52 -3.07
C VAL A 74 12.82 -14.39 -3.04
N LEU A 75 11.81 -14.44 -3.90
CA LEU A 75 10.71 -13.47 -3.89
C LEU A 75 9.95 -13.51 -2.57
N GLU A 76 9.69 -14.69 -2.03
CA GLU A 76 9.04 -14.86 -0.74
C GLU A 76 9.88 -14.26 0.39
N SER A 77 11.20 -14.50 0.38
CA SER A 77 12.13 -13.89 1.33
C SER A 77 12.16 -12.36 1.22
N LEU A 78 12.15 -11.83 -0.02
CA LEU A 78 12.06 -10.39 -0.27
C LEU A 78 10.76 -9.80 0.27
N ARG A 79 9.61 -10.45 0.07
CA ARG A 79 8.32 -9.99 0.65
C ARG A 79 8.37 -9.96 2.18
N ASN A 80 8.92 -11.01 2.80
CA ASN A 80 9.04 -11.14 4.25
C ASN A 80 9.91 -10.05 4.89
N ILE A 81 10.88 -9.51 4.15
CA ILE A 81 11.72 -8.40 4.60
C ILE A 81 11.11 -7.04 4.23
N ALA A 82 10.60 -6.90 3.01
CA ALA A 82 10.12 -5.63 2.48
C ALA A 82 8.85 -5.15 3.19
N LEU A 83 7.94 -6.05 3.56
CA LEU A 83 6.69 -5.72 4.26
C LEU A 83 6.92 -4.98 5.60
N PRO A 84 7.66 -5.56 6.57
CA PRO A 84 7.86 -4.89 7.86
C PRO A 84 8.69 -3.60 7.73
N ILE A 85 9.67 -3.55 6.82
CA ILE A 85 10.44 -2.32 6.57
C ILE A 85 9.53 -1.23 6.02
N SER A 86 8.68 -1.57 5.04
CA SER A 86 7.73 -0.65 4.42
C SER A 86 6.71 -0.12 5.43
N GLU A 87 6.21 -0.98 6.31
CA GLU A 87 5.32 -0.58 7.40
C GLU A 87 5.99 0.43 8.33
N ILE A 88 7.22 0.15 8.76
CA ILE A 88 7.98 1.07 9.63
C ILE A 88 8.24 2.39 8.91
N SER A 89 8.66 2.37 7.64
CA SER A 89 8.91 3.59 6.87
C SER A 89 7.67 4.44 6.70
N ILE A 90 6.54 3.84 6.32
CA ILE A 90 5.26 4.56 6.17
C ILE A 90 4.77 5.09 7.53
N SER A 91 4.80 4.25 8.57
CA SER A 91 4.39 4.64 9.92
C SER A 91 5.22 5.80 10.45
N LEU A 92 6.56 5.71 10.30
CA LEU A 92 7.47 6.77 10.69
C LEU A 92 7.15 8.03 9.91
N ALA A 93 7.12 8.01 8.58
CA ALA A 93 6.83 9.19 7.77
C ALA A 93 5.45 9.81 8.10
N ALA A 94 4.43 8.99 8.35
CA ALA A 94 3.09 9.46 8.71
C ALA A 94 3.01 10.08 10.11
N ARG A 95 3.93 9.72 11.02
CA ARG A 95 4.03 10.24 12.39
C ARG A 95 5.02 11.41 12.51
N THR A 96 6.04 11.43 11.66
CA THR A 96 7.19 12.33 11.81
C THR A 96 6.74 13.78 11.62
N GLY A 97 7.09 14.60 12.60
CA GLY A 97 6.96 16.04 12.49
C GLY A 97 5.63 16.66 12.87
N ARG A 98 4.76 15.88 13.52
CA ARG A 98 3.77 16.44 14.47
C ARG A 98 4.41 17.06 15.73
N TRP A 99 5.74 17.02 15.83
CA TRP A 99 6.59 17.61 16.88
C TRP A 99 7.64 18.60 16.30
N GLY A 100 7.29 19.34 15.23
CA GLY A 100 8.11 20.47 14.73
C GLY A 100 8.89 20.25 13.42
N SER A 101 8.61 19.19 12.65
CA SER A 101 9.30 18.90 11.37
C SER A 101 8.48 18.00 10.42
N SER A 102 7.22 18.33 10.15
CA SER A 102 6.28 17.47 9.40
C SER A 102 6.80 17.11 8.01
N THR A 103 6.82 15.82 7.67
CA THR A 103 6.97 15.38 6.28
C THR A 103 5.86 16.02 5.45
N PRO A 104 6.18 16.77 4.37
CA PRO A 104 5.18 17.37 3.51
C PRO A 104 4.18 16.34 2.99
N ARG A 105 2.88 16.70 2.95
CA ARG A 105 1.80 15.81 2.48
C ARG A 105 2.09 15.19 1.12
N ASN A 106 2.66 15.97 0.20
CA ASN A 106 3.10 15.53 -1.13
C ASN A 106 4.15 14.41 -1.06
N GLU A 107 5.17 14.58 -0.22
CA GLU A 107 6.24 13.59 -0.05
C GLU A 107 5.72 12.30 0.59
N LEU A 108 4.88 12.42 1.61
CA LEU A 108 4.26 11.27 2.26
C LEU A 108 3.38 10.47 1.28
N TYR A 109 2.55 11.16 0.49
CA TYR A 109 1.71 10.52 -0.53
C TYR A 109 2.54 9.82 -1.60
N SER A 110 3.61 10.48 -2.08
CA SER A 110 4.54 9.90 -3.05
C SER A 110 5.25 8.66 -2.51
N LEU A 111 5.71 8.71 -1.25
CA LEU A 111 6.33 7.58 -0.58
C LEU A 111 5.37 6.38 -0.49
N VAL A 112 4.16 6.59 0.02
CA VAL A 112 3.16 5.54 0.18
C VAL A 112 2.82 4.89 -1.16
N ASN A 113 2.64 5.67 -2.21
CA ASN A 113 2.35 5.15 -3.55
C ASN A 113 3.52 4.40 -4.16
N SER A 114 4.74 4.92 -4.03
CA SER A 114 5.95 4.28 -4.54
C SER A 114 6.19 2.94 -3.85
N VAL A 115 6.10 2.89 -2.52
CA VAL A 115 6.20 1.65 -1.73
C VAL A 115 5.13 0.66 -2.13
N SER A 116 3.87 1.11 -2.27
CA SER A 116 2.78 0.24 -2.71
C SER A 116 3.02 -0.36 -4.08
N PHE A 117 3.54 0.44 -5.02
CA PHE A 117 3.81 0.02 -6.38
C PHE A 117 4.92 -1.03 -6.43
N GLU A 118 6.02 -0.82 -5.71
CA GLU A 118 7.12 -1.79 -5.65
C GLU A 118 6.72 -3.10 -4.94
N LEU A 119 5.91 -3.03 -3.87
CA LEU A 119 5.37 -4.23 -3.21
C LEU A 119 4.44 -5.04 -4.14
N LYS A 120 3.64 -4.37 -4.97
CA LYS A 120 2.81 -5.07 -5.98
C LYS A 120 3.65 -5.78 -7.02
N LYS A 121 4.75 -5.19 -7.48
CA LYS A 121 5.65 -5.81 -8.47
C LYS A 121 6.25 -7.12 -7.97
N ILE A 122 6.57 -7.22 -6.68
CA ILE A 122 7.06 -8.46 -6.09
C ILE A 122 5.93 -9.42 -5.72
N GLY A 123 4.67 -9.11 -6.04
CA GLY A 123 3.51 -9.99 -5.85
C GLY A 123 2.90 -9.99 -4.45
N VAL A 124 3.03 -8.90 -3.70
CA VAL A 124 2.31 -8.73 -2.42
C VAL A 124 0.84 -8.42 -2.69
N ASP A 125 -0.05 -9.11 -1.98
CA ASP A 125 -1.50 -8.88 -2.05
C ASP A 125 -1.91 -7.48 -1.54
N GLU A 126 -2.98 -6.93 -2.12
CA GLU A 126 -3.55 -5.65 -1.70
C GLU A 126 -3.90 -5.64 -0.20
N SER A 127 -4.35 -6.77 0.35
CA SER A 127 -4.71 -6.86 1.77
C SER A 127 -3.53 -6.62 2.72
N ASN A 128 -2.31 -7.02 2.32
CA ASN A 128 -1.10 -6.77 3.12
C ASN A 128 -0.59 -5.35 2.90
N ILE A 129 -0.73 -4.81 1.69
CA ILE A 129 -0.43 -3.40 1.40
C ILE A 129 -1.36 -2.47 2.19
N ASP A 130 -2.64 -2.81 2.33
CA ASP A 130 -3.59 -2.03 3.12
C ASP A 130 -3.30 -2.08 4.62
N LYS A 131 -2.75 -3.20 5.13
CA LYS A 131 -2.33 -3.30 6.54
C LYS A 131 -1.18 -2.34 6.85
N ILE A 132 -0.14 -2.31 6.01
CA ILE A 132 1.02 -1.44 6.26
C ILE A 132 0.68 0.06 6.14
N LYS A 133 -0.40 0.39 5.42
CA LYS A 133 -0.92 1.76 5.28
C LYS A 133 -1.80 2.23 6.44
N LYS A 134 -2.08 1.39 7.44
CA LYS A 134 -2.99 1.70 8.55
C LYS A 134 -2.71 3.07 9.19
N ASP A 135 -1.44 3.35 9.48
CA ASP A 135 -1.05 4.62 10.10
C ASP A 135 -1.24 5.80 9.14
N TRP A 136 -0.91 5.64 7.87
CA TRP A 136 -1.17 6.66 6.86
C TRP A 136 -2.68 6.98 6.76
N TYR A 137 -3.55 5.97 6.76
CA TYR A 137 -5.00 6.17 6.75
C TYR A 137 -5.47 6.94 7.98
N TYR A 138 -5.06 6.49 9.16
CA TYR A 138 -5.44 7.11 10.42
C TYR A 138 -5.01 8.59 10.46
N PHE A 139 -3.77 8.87 10.10
CA PHE A 139 -3.19 10.20 10.21
C PHE A 139 -3.67 11.16 9.11
N THR A 140 -3.94 10.66 7.91
CA THR A 140 -4.55 11.48 6.86
C THR A 140 -5.97 11.88 7.25
N ALA A 141 -6.77 10.96 7.77
CA ALA A 141 -8.11 11.26 8.28
C ALA A 141 -8.06 12.24 9.48
N PHE A 142 -7.11 12.03 10.39
CA PHE A 142 -6.85 12.95 11.51
C PHE A 142 -6.60 14.38 11.01
N ASP A 143 -5.70 14.55 10.05
CA ASP A 143 -5.33 15.88 9.55
C ASP A 143 -6.52 16.57 8.86
N MET A 144 -7.33 15.82 8.10
CA MET A 144 -8.56 16.34 7.48
C MET A 144 -9.60 16.77 8.53
N CYS A 145 -9.82 15.95 9.57
CA CYS A 145 -10.70 16.29 10.69
C CYS A 145 -10.19 17.52 11.45
N ASN A 146 -8.87 17.60 11.67
CA ASN A 146 -8.27 18.73 12.36
C ASN A 146 -8.42 20.04 11.56
N ALA A 147 -8.29 19.98 10.23
CA ALA A 147 -8.57 21.13 9.36
C ALA A 147 -10.03 21.60 9.48
N LEU A 148 -11.00 20.68 9.46
CA LEU A 148 -12.41 21.02 9.68
C LEU A 148 -12.66 21.62 11.07
N ALA A 149 -12.08 21.02 12.11
CA ALA A 149 -12.23 21.49 13.47
C ALA A 149 -11.58 22.86 13.69
N LYS A 150 -10.42 23.14 13.08
CA LYS A 150 -9.78 24.45 13.12
C LYS A 150 -10.70 25.52 12.55
N ASN A 151 -11.32 25.26 11.40
CA ASN A 151 -12.28 26.17 10.77
C ASN A 151 -13.54 26.36 11.64
N ALA A 152 -14.02 25.30 12.29
CA ALA A 152 -15.15 25.36 13.22
C ALA A 152 -14.82 26.21 14.47
N LEU A 153 -13.66 25.95 15.07
CA LEU A 153 -13.15 26.68 16.23
C LEU A 153 -12.94 28.15 15.92
N GLU A 154 -12.45 28.49 14.72
CA GLU A 154 -12.30 29.89 14.31
C GLU A 154 -13.65 30.62 14.33
N LYS A 155 -14.69 30.05 13.71
CA LYS A 155 -16.03 30.65 13.72
C LYS A 155 -16.61 30.77 15.13
N LEU A 156 -16.51 29.72 15.94
CA LEU A 156 -17.00 29.72 17.32
C LEU A 156 -16.25 30.71 18.22
N ASN A 157 -14.92 30.80 18.09
CA ASN A 157 -14.11 31.76 18.85
C ASN A 157 -14.41 33.20 18.44
N ASN A 158 -14.62 33.47 17.16
CA ASN A 158 -15.04 34.79 16.69
C ASN A 158 -16.39 35.20 17.30
N HIS A 159 -17.38 34.29 17.29
CA HIS A 159 -18.68 34.55 17.88
C HIS A 159 -18.59 34.74 19.40
N ARG A 160 -17.86 33.86 20.10
CA ARG A 160 -17.55 33.97 21.53
C ARG A 160 -16.91 35.31 21.87
N SER A 161 -15.95 35.77 21.07
CA SER A 161 -15.26 37.06 21.25
C SER A 161 -16.24 38.24 21.16
N ILE A 162 -17.17 38.21 20.21
CA ILE A 162 -18.24 39.23 20.09
C ILE A 162 -19.14 39.24 21.33
N LEU A 163 -19.61 38.07 21.76
CA LEU A 163 -20.45 37.93 22.97
C LEU A 163 -19.73 38.43 24.23
N ASN A 164 -18.47 38.04 24.41
CA ASN A 164 -17.65 38.45 25.55
C ASN A 164 -17.36 39.95 25.53
N ASN A 165 -17.13 40.54 24.34
CA ASN A 165 -16.98 41.98 24.20
C ASN A 165 -18.25 42.74 24.57
N ASN A 166 -19.43 42.23 24.22
CA ASN A 166 -20.70 42.82 24.62
C ASN A 166 -20.89 42.78 26.14
N TYR A 167 -20.56 41.65 26.77
CA TYR A 167 -20.54 41.52 28.23
C TYR A 167 -19.56 42.52 28.87
N ASN A 168 -18.31 42.58 28.40
CA ASN A 168 -17.28 43.48 28.94
C ASN A 168 -17.66 44.95 28.81
N LYS A 169 -18.26 45.36 27.67
CA LYS A 169 -18.79 46.71 27.46
C LYS A 169 -19.90 47.04 28.46
N TRP A 170 -20.77 46.07 28.76
CA TRP A 170 -21.83 46.26 29.74
C TRP A 170 -21.31 46.39 31.17
N VAL A 171 -20.36 45.54 31.58
CA VAL A 171 -19.73 45.60 32.92
C VAL A 171 -18.98 46.92 33.10
N GLY A 172 -18.28 47.39 32.06
CA GLY A 172 -17.59 48.68 32.06
C GLY A 172 -16.54 48.84 33.18
N GLY A 173 -15.99 47.73 33.67
CA GLY A 173 -15.03 47.71 34.79
C GLY A 173 -15.61 48.01 36.17
N ARG A 174 -16.94 47.99 36.32
CA ARG A 174 -17.63 48.30 37.58
C ARG A 174 -18.07 47.03 38.30
N PRO A 175 -18.21 47.05 39.64
CA PRO A 175 -18.84 45.96 40.38
C PRO A 175 -20.25 45.68 39.82
N VAL A 176 -20.54 44.41 39.54
CA VAL A 176 -21.82 43.99 38.96
C VAL A 176 -22.87 43.94 40.07
N SER A 177 -23.90 44.77 39.97
CA SER A 177 -25.05 44.79 40.90
C SER A 177 -26.29 44.10 40.35
N ASP A 178 -26.42 44.00 39.03
CA ASP A 178 -27.54 43.37 38.34
C ASP A 178 -27.17 41.93 37.93
N ILE A 179 -27.52 40.99 38.80
CA ILE A 179 -27.20 39.56 38.65
C ILE A 179 -28.01 38.93 37.52
N GLU A 180 -29.27 39.34 37.33
CA GLU A 180 -30.14 38.77 36.28
C GLU A 180 -29.58 39.07 34.89
N LYS A 181 -29.23 40.33 34.64
CA LYS A 181 -28.61 40.74 33.38
C LYS A 181 -27.22 40.16 33.18
N GLN A 182 -26.48 39.93 34.27
CA GLN A 182 -25.20 39.22 34.21
C GLN A 182 -25.39 37.78 33.70
N ILE A 183 -26.37 37.06 34.24
CA ILE A 183 -26.69 35.69 33.83
C ILE A 183 -27.13 35.67 32.36
N GLU A 184 -28.00 36.60 31.95
CA GLU A 184 -28.48 36.74 30.58
C GLU A 184 -27.32 36.88 29.58
N LEU A 185 -26.36 37.78 29.86
CA LEU A 185 -25.23 38.05 28.97
C LEU A 185 -24.15 36.97 29.00
N LEU A 186 -23.95 36.28 30.13
CA LEU A 186 -22.97 35.19 30.24
C LEU A 186 -23.49 33.84 29.74
N ALA A 187 -24.80 33.60 29.78
CA ALA A 187 -25.40 32.36 29.29
C ALA A 187 -24.97 31.98 27.85
N PRO A 188 -25.02 32.89 26.85
CA PRO A 188 -24.56 32.56 25.50
C PRO A 188 -23.04 32.35 25.41
N VAL A 189 -22.24 33.06 26.21
CA VAL A 189 -20.77 32.86 26.27
C VAL A 189 -20.46 31.44 26.78
N LYS A 190 -21.12 31.01 27.86
CA LYS A 190 -20.97 29.65 28.41
C LYS A 190 -21.37 28.57 27.41
N LYS A 191 -22.41 28.80 26.61
CA LYS A 191 -22.81 27.86 25.55
C LYS A 191 -21.72 27.73 24.48
N ALA A 192 -21.14 28.85 24.05
CA ALA A 192 -20.03 28.84 23.10
C ALA A 192 -18.78 28.14 23.67
N ASP A 193 -18.44 28.40 24.94
CA ASP A 193 -17.35 27.70 25.64
C ASP A 193 -17.55 26.18 25.66
N LEU A 194 -18.77 25.72 25.95
CA LEU A 194 -19.11 24.29 25.95
C LEU A 194 -18.94 23.66 24.56
N GLU A 195 -19.37 24.34 23.49
CA GLU A 195 -19.20 23.84 22.13
C GLU A 195 -17.72 23.77 21.72
N ILE A 196 -16.93 24.79 22.07
CA ILE A 196 -15.48 24.80 21.86
C ILE A 196 -14.81 23.65 22.60
N SER A 197 -15.17 23.43 23.87
CA SER A 197 -14.65 22.30 24.67
C SER A 197 -15.01 20.95 24.06
N LYS A 198 -16.23 20.79 23.51
CA LYS A 198 -16.62 19.56 22.81
C LYS A 198 -15.79 19.30 21.57
N ILE A 199 -15.42 20.34 20.81
CA ILE A 199 -14.55 20.16 19.64
C ILE A 199 -13.15 19.73 20.09
N HIS A 200 -12.60 20.33 21.15
CA HIS A 200 -11.30 19.91 21.68
C HIS A 200 -11.31 18.45 22.15
N SER A 201 -12.37 17.99 22.82
CA SER A 201 -12.44 16.61 23.34
C SER A 201 -12.46 15.55 22.24
N ILE A 202 -12.93 15.88 21.02
CA ILE A 202 -12.88 14.95 19.86
C ILE A 202 -11.44 14.49 19.57
N PHE A 203 -10.44 15.36 19.79
CA PHE A 203 -9.05 15.03 19.53
C PHE A 203 -8.38 14.26 20.68
N GLU A 204 -8.98 14.27 21.87
CA GLU A 204 -8.51 13.52 23.03
C GLU A 204 -8.95 12.05 22.98
N GLU A 205 -10.13 11.77 22.42
CA GLU A 205 -10.74 10.43 22.36
C GLU A 205 -9.98 9.44 21.47
N LYS A 206 -9.12 9.92 20.56
CA LYS A 206 -8.31 9.12 19.61
C LYS A 206 -9.09 8.14 18.70
N ASP A 207 -10.43 8.20 18.67
CA ASP A 207 -11.30 7.39 17.80
C ASP A 207 -11.71 8.19 16.54
N PHE A 208 -10.71 8.46 15.69
CA PHE A 208 -10.88 9.28 14.48
C PHE A 208 -11.90 8.78 13.45
N PRO A 209 -12.15 7.46 13.33
CA PRO A 209 -13.26 6.99 12.52
C PRO A 209 -14.64 7.53 12.93
N LYS A 210 -14.81 7.99 14.17
CA LYS A 210 -16.05 8.64 14.64
C LYS A 210 -15.95 10.16 14.72
N SER A 211 -14.73 10.71 14.80
CA SER A 211 -14.50 12.15 14.96
C SER A 211 -15.17 13.01 13.88
N TYR A 212 -15.25 12.55 12.63
CA TYR A 212 -15.88 13.35 11.56
C TYR A 212 -17.40 13.50 11.74
N HIS A 213 -18.08 12.46 12.25
CA HIS A 213 -19.49 12.56 12.62
C HIS A 213 -19.70 13.48 13.82
N ASN A 214 -18.81 13.42 14.82
CA ASN A 214 -18.90 14.30 15.99
C ASN A 214 -18.74 15.78 15.60
N ILE A 215 -17.82 16.10 14.68
CA ILE A 215 -17.67 17.46 14.15
C ILE A 215 -18.95 17.90 13.44
N GLN A 216 -19.52 17.04 12.58
CA GLN A 216 -20.77 17.33 11.90
C GLN A 216 -21.91 17.60 12.89
N GLU A 217 -22.08 16.72 13.89
CA GLU A 217 -23.12 16.85 14.90
C GLU A 217 -23.00 18.15 15.70
N ILE A 218 -21.78 18.52 16.11
CA ILE A 218 -21.55 19.77 16.85
C ILE A 218 -21.96 20.99 16.00
N ILE A 219 -21.60 21.01 14.72
CA ILE A 219 -21.93 22.14 13.85
C ILE A 219 -23.42 22.21 13.56
N ASP A 220 -24.02 21.09 13.17
CA ASP A 220 -25.44 21.02 12.81
C ASP A 220 -26.32 21.37 14.01
N ASN A 221 -25.95 20.92 15.22
CA ASN A 221 -26.68 21.18 16.46
C ASN A 221 -26.17 22.39 17.25
N SER A 222 -25.23 23.18 16.72
CA SER A 222 -24.70 24.35 17.43
C SER A 222 -25.83 25.33 17.75
N VAL A 223 -25.92 25.75 19.01
CA VAL A 223 -26.85 26.80 19.45
C VAL A 223 -26.20 28.18 19.39
N THR A 224 -24.88 28.22 19.22
CA THR A 224 -24.08 29.45 19.09
C THR A 224 -24.11 29.99 17.66
N LEU A 225 -24.00 29.11 16.66
CA LEU A 225 -24.00 29.49 15.24
C LEU A 225 -25.42 29.66 14.71
N THR A 226 -25.64 30.74 13.97
CA THR A 226 -26.90 30.97 13.24
C THR A 226 -27.06 29.99 12.06
N PRO A 227 -28.29 29.75 11.56
CA PRO A 227 -28.49 28.89 10.38
C PRO A 227 -27.68 29.32 9.16
N ASN A 228 -27.51 30.62 8.94
CA ASN A 228 -26.71 31.14 7.84
C ASN A 228 -25.21 30.86 8.03
N GLU A 229 -24.68 31.02 9.24
CA GLU A 229 -23.27 30.70 9.54
C GLU A 229 -22.98 29.20 9.40
N LYS A 230 -23.92 28.32 9.78
CA LYS A 230 -23.82 26.88 9.56
C LYS A 230 -23.80 26.55 8.07
N ALA A 231 -24.74 27.11 7.30
CA ALA A 231 -24.79 26.91 5.84
C ALA A 231 -23.51 27.42 5.16
N GLN A 232 -23.01 28.58 5.58
CA GLN A 232 -21.76 29.14 5.09
C GLN A 232 -20.57 28.24 5.45
N PHE A 233 -20.48 27.75 6.69
CA PHE A 233 -19.44 26.81 7.10
C PHE A 233 -19.41 25.58 6.19
N TRP A 234 -20.56 24.96 5.95
CA TRP A 234 -20.62 23.77 5.10
C TRP A 234 -20.31 24.08 3.64
N SER A 235 -20.75 25.23 3.12
CA SER A 235 -20.40 25.66 1.77
C SER A 235 -18.89 25.89 1.61
N GLU A 236 -18.23 26.49 2.59
CA GLU A 236 -16.78 26.76 2.57
C GLU A 236 -15.95 25.47 2.72
N ASN A 237 -16.50 24.47 3.41
CA ASN A 237 -15.81 23.22 3.74
C ASN A 237 -16.30 22.01 2.93
N GLN A 238 -17.17 22.23 1.94
CA GLN A 238 -17.85 21.15 1.21
C GLN A 238 -16.85 20.20 0.54
N ASP A 239 -15.81 20.76 -0.09
CA ASP A 239 -14.80 19.95 -0.77
C ASP A 239 -13.99 19.10 0.19
N LEU A 240 -13.61 19.66 1.35
CA LEU A 240 -12.88 18.93 2.39
C LEU A 240 -13.75 17.84 3.02
N TRP A 241 -15.02 18.15 3.27
CA TRP A 241 -15.98 17.19 3.79
C TRP A 241 -16.19 16.00 2.85
N ASN A 242 -16.41 16.28 1.56
CA ASN A 242 -16.60 15.24 0.54
C ASN A 242 -15.35 14.36 0.41
N GLU A 243 -14.16 14.97 0.45
CA GLU A 243 -12.89 14.25 0.40
C GLU A 243 -12.72 13.34 1.61
N LEU A 244 -13.01 13.85 2.82
CA LEU A 244 -12.95 13.08 4.07
C LEU A 244 -13.91 11.90 4.06
N VAL A 245 -15.18 12.11 3.71
CA VAL A 245 -16.19 11.04 3.64
C VAL A 245 -15.78 9.97 2.63
N TYR A 246 -15.29 10.38 1.46
CA TYR A 246 -14.79 9.44 0.46
C TYR A 246 -13.58 8.66 0.97
N PHE A 247 -12.62 9.34 1.60
CA PHE A 247 -11.40 8.74 2.14
C PHE A 247 -11.71 7.72 3.24
N MET A 248 -12.62 8.04 4.15
CA MET A 248 -13.04 7.14 5.23
C MET A 248 -13.67 5.85 4.69
N LYS A 249 -14.45 5.94 3.60
CA LYS A 249 -15.11 4.79 2.99
C LYS A 249 -14.16 3.95 2.12
N ASN A 250 -13.33 4.60 1.31
CA ASN A 250 -12.57 3.93 0.24
C ASN A 250 -11.08 3.79 0.54
N LYS A 251 -10.57 4.41 1.62
CA LYS A 251 -9.15 4.46 1.99
C LYS A 251 -8.25 4.97 0.86
N LYS A 252 -8.78 5.90 0.07
CA LYS A 252 -8.14 6.53 -1.09
C LYS A 252 -8.59 7.97 -1.19
N LEU A 253 -7.71 8.84 -1.66
CA LEU A 253 -8.06 10.21 -2.01
C LEU A 253 -8.86 10.19 -3.32
N CYS A 254 -9.98 10.91 -3.35
CA CYS A 254 -10.76 11.16 -4.56
C CYS A 254 -10.04 12.17 -5.45
N ARG A 255 -9.56 13.26 -4.84
CA ARG A 255 -8.85 14.36 -5.48
C ARG A 255 -7.53 14.61 -4.74
N PRO A 256 -6.47 13.84 -5.04
CA PRO A 256 -5.18 13.99 -4.37
C PRO A 256 -4.68 15.45 -4.43
N GLU A 257 -4.73 16.09 -5.59
CA GLU A 257 -4.29 17.47 -5.79
C GLU A 257 -4.99 18.48 -4.89
N PHE A 258 -6.27 18.26 -4.55
CA PHE A 258 -7.00 19.12 -3.61
C PHE A 258 -6.44 18.96 -2.20
N TRP A 259 -6.39 17.73 -1.69
CA TRP A 259 -5.95 17.49 -0.31
C TRP A 259 -4.48 17.84 -0.11
N LEU A 260 -3.63 17.53 -1.08
CA LEU A 260 -2.19 17.74 -0.95
C LEU A 260 -1.79 19.22 -0.95
N ASN A 261 -2.60 20.08 -1.58
CA ASN A 261 -2.41 21.53 -1.62
C ASN A 261 -3.32 22.30 -0.63
N TYR A 262 -4.18 21.59 0.11
CA TYR A 262 -5.09 22.23 1.06
C TYR A 262 -4.30 23.01 2.12
N PRO A 263 -4.70 24.22 2.54
CA PRO A 263 -3.93 25.01 3.51
C PRO A 263 -3.71 24.27 4.84
N SER A 264 -2.50 24.36 5.40
CA SER A 264 -2.16 23.77 6.73
C SER A 264 -2.56 24.72 7.87
#